data_AF-A8S9A1-F1
#
_entry.id   AF-A8S9A1-F1
#
_cell.length_a   1.000
_cell.length_b   1.000
_cell.length_c   1.000
_cell.angle_alpha   90.00
_cell.angle_beta   90.00
_cell.angle_gamma   90.00
#
_symmetry.space_group_name_H-M   'P 1'
#
loop_
_entity.id
_entity.type
_entity.pdbx_description
1 polymer ?
#
loop_
_entity_poly.entity_id
_entity_poly.type
_entity_poly.pdbx_seq_one_letter_code
_entity_poly.pdbx_strand_id
1 'polypeptide(L)' 'MGFTGKILLYVKFVKRVLENPYSHTHPPYHVGNHGHDLVIMSSPKMLTPNEYDVFFSFLENTVMKNAY' A
#
# COMPACT_ATOMS: atom_id res chain seq x y z
N MET A 1 0.39 -26.42 -19.85
CA MET A 1 0.42 -25.18 -20.65
C MET A 1 -0.04 -24.01 -19.79
N GLY A 2 0.81 -23.00 -19.60
CA GLY A 2 0.38 -21.60 -19.46
C GLY A 2 0.06 -21.00 -18.08
N PHE A 3 1.01 -20.94 -17.13
CA PHE A 3 0.94 -19.97 -16.01
C PHE A 3 2.22 -19.11 -15.84
N THR A 4 3.21 -19.25 -16.72
CA THR A 4 4.51 -18.58 -16.57
C THR A 4 4.48 -17.10 -17.01
N GLY A 5 3.50 -16.70 -17.83
CA GLY A 5 3.42 -15.33 -18.38
C GLY A 5 2.80 -14.27 -17.46
N LYS A 6 1.77 -14.63 -16.66
CA LYS A 6 1.07 -13.67 -15.76
C LYS A 6 1.92 -13.26 -14.55
N ILE A 7 2.64 -14.22 -13.95
CA ILE A 7 3.56 -13.96 -12.82
C ILE A 7 4.72 -13.06 -13.29
N LEU A 8 5.26 -13.30 -14.49
CA LEU A 8 6.34 -12.49 -15.05
C LEU A 8 5.91 -11.05 -15.34
N LEU A 9 4.67 -10.81 -15.80
CA LEU A 9 4.15 -9.47 -16.03
C LEU A 9 3.90 -8.72 -14.71
N TYR A 10 3.36 -9.39 -13.69
CA TYR A 10 3.20 -8.85 -12.34
C TYR A 10 4.54 -8.40 -11.75
N VAL A 11 5.57 -9.25 -11.84
CA VAL A 11 6.93 -8.91 -11.39
C VAL A 11 7.55 -7.76 -12.22
N LYS A 12 7.24 -7.65 -13.51
CA LYS A 12 7.75 -6.56 -14.37
C LYS A 12 7.10 -5.21 -14.05
N PHE A 13 5.85 -5.19 -13.59
CA PHE A 13 5.15 -3.98 -13.12
C PHE A 13 5.64 -3.55 -11.73
N VAL A 14 5.83 -4.52 -10.82
CA VAL A 14 6.36 -4.28 -9.47
C VAL A 14 7.84 -3.87 -9.47
N LYS A 15 8.62 -4.24 -10.50
CA LYS A 15 10.04 -3.85 -10.61
C LYS A 15 10.30 -2.34 -10.70
N ARG A 16 9.28 -1.49 -10.80
CA ARG A 16 9.40 -0.02 -10.82
C ARG A 16 8.86 0.66 -9.56
N VAL A 17 8.48 -0.10 -8.53
CA VAL A 17 8.11 0.46 -7.23
C VAL A 17 9.27 0.36 -6.24
N LEU A 18 9.36 1.34 -5.35
CA LEU A 18 10.35 1.50 -4.30
C LEU A 18 9.64 1.28 -2.96
N GLU A 19 10.29 0.56 -2.07
CA GLU A 19 9.86 0.37 -0.69
C GLU A 19 10.15 1.61 0.14
N ASN A 20 9.17 2.04 0.95
CA ASN A 20 9.29 3.21 1.80
C ASN A 20 9.58 2.80 3.25
N PRO A 21 10.44 3.54 3.98
CA PRO A 21 10.90 3.17 5.33
C PRO A 21 9.91 3.62 6.42
N TYR A 22 8.61 3.66 6.12
CA TYR A 22 7.58 4.10 7.05
C TYR A 22 6.82 2.86 7.54
N SER A 23 6.79 2.69 8.86
CA SER A 23 5.94 1.67 9.47
C SER A 23 4.49 2.02 9.21
N HIS A 24 3.75 1.08 8.63
CA HIS A 24 2.36 1.29 8.26
C HIS A 24 1.50 0.10 8.66
N THR A 25 0.52 0.36 9.52
CA THR A 25 -0.54 -0.58 9.86
C THR A 25 -1.82 -0.08 9.21
N HIS A 26 -2.31 -0.82 8.22
CA HIS A 26 -3.57 -0.50 7.56
C HIS A 26 -4.73 -0.79 8.53
N PRO A 27 -5.64 0.18 8.79
CA PRO A 27 -6.79 -0.06 9.65
C PRO A 27 -7.66 -1.21 9.09
N PRO A 28 -8.35 -2.00 9.94
CA PRO A 28 -9.21 -3.07 9.45
C PRO A 28 -10.36 -2.51 8.58
N TYR A 29 -11.14 -3.37 7.92
CA TYR A 29 -12.40 -2.96 7.25
C TYR A 29 -13.67 -3.37 8.00
N HIS A 30 -13.53 -4.14 9.10
CA HIS A 30 -14.64 -4.58 9.93
C HIS A 30 -14.29 -4.44 11.43
N VAL A 31 -15.28 -4.07 12.24
CA VAL A 31 -15.15 -4.02 13.71
C VAL A 31 -14.73 -5.40 14.23
N GLY A 32 -13.77 -5.42 15.14
CA GLY A 32 -13.28 -6.65 15.77
C GLY A 32 -12.11 -7.31 15.04
N ASN A 33 -11.76 -6.86 13.83
CA ASN A 33 -10.52 -7.26 13.19
C ASN A 33 -9.36 -6.37 13.66
N HIS A 34 -8.14 -6.89 13.58
CA HIS A 34 -6.92 -6.10 13.82
C HIS A 34 -6.44 -5.45 12.52
N GLY A 35 -5.70 -4.35 12.65
CA GLY A 35 -4.99 -3.77 11.52
C GLY A 35 -3.94 -4.72 10.95
N HIS A 36 -3.54 -4.48 9.71
CA HIS A 36 -2.57 -5.30 8.99
C HIS A 36 -1.30 -4.52 8.72
N ASP A 37 -0.15 -5.04 9.14
CA ASP A 37 1.14 -4.44 8.83
C ASP A 37 1.46 -4.64 7.35
N LEU A 38 1.60 -3.53 6.63
CA LEU A 38 1.89 -3.50 5.22
C LEU A 38 3.12 -2.63 4.94
N VAL A 39 3.77 -2.91 3.83
CA VAL A 39 4.86 -2.09 3.30
C VAL A 39 4.30 -1.10 2.30
N ILE A 40 4.60 0.20 2.49
CA ILE A 40 4.22 1.22 1.52
C ILE A 40 5.19 1.20 0.34
N MET A 41 4.64 0.99 -0.85
CA MET A 41 5.39 0.99 -2.11
C MET A 41 5.02 2.24 -2.92
N SER A 42 6.00 2.93 -3.51
CA SER A 42 5.79 4.12 -4.33
C SER A 42 6.61 4.11 -5.62
N SER A 43 6.20 4.88 -6.63
CA SER A 43 6.91 5.00 -7.91
C SER A 43 6.69 6.39 -8.49
N PRO A 44 7.67 7.01 -9.18
CA PRO A 44 9.02 6.51 -9.47
C PRO A 44 10.05 6.79 -8.38
N LYS A 45 9.68 7.49 -7.31
CA LYS A 45 10.55 7.87 -6.19
C LYS A 45 9.96 7.41 -4.86
N MET A 46 10.81 7.32 -3.84
CA MET A 46 10.36 7.18 -2.46
C MET A 46 9.58 8.43 -2.04
N LEU A 47 8.60 8.23 -1.16
CA LEU A 47 7.88 9.29 -0.51
C LEU A 47 8.80 9.99 0.49
N THR A 48 8.73 11.31 0.51
CA THR A 48 9.16 12.10 1.66
C THR A 48 8.22 11.85 2.85
N PRO A 49 8.64 12.17 4.09
CA PRO A 49 7.77 11.98 5.25
C PRO A 49 6.43 12.73 5.12
N ASN A 50 6.47 13.97 4.62
CA ASN A 50 5.27 14.76 4.38
C ASN A 50 4.34 14.14 3.30
N GLU A 51 4.89 13.55 2.24
CA GLU A 51 4.08 12.84 1.24
C GLU A 51 3.43 11.58 1.83
N TYR A 52 4.11 10.88 2.74
CA TYR A 52 3.51 9.77 3.50
C TYR A 52 2.37 10.26 4.39
N ASP A 53 2.55 11.36 5.13
CA ASP A 53 1.51 11.91 6.02
C ASP A 53 0.26 12.33 5.24
N VAL A 54 0.44 12.97 4.07
CA VAL A 54 -0.65 13.33 3.17
C VAL A 54 -1.36 12.08 2.64
N PHE A 55 -0.61 11.06 2.24
CA PHE A 55 -1.17 9.78 1.82
C PHE A 55 -1.99 9.12 2.94
N PHE A 56 -1.44 9.06 4.15
CA PHE A 56 -2.10 8.43 5.29
C PHE A 56 -3.38 9.16 5.67
N SER A 57 -3.33 10.50 5.70
CA SER A 57 -4.51 11.34 5.91
C SER A 57 -5.58 11.10 4.85
N PHE A 58 -5.20 10.96 3.57
CA PHE A 58 -6.15 10.64 2.51
C PHE A 58 -6.77 9.25 2.69
N LEU A 59 -5.95 8.23 3.02
CA LEU A 59 -6.41 6.87 3.29
C LEU A 59 -7.47 6.87 4.38
N GLU A 60 -7.18 7.47 5.54
CA GLU A 60 -8.11 7.54 6.67
C GLU A 60 -9.40 8.27 6.31
N ASN A 61 -9.29 9.47 5.73
CA ASN A 61 -10.43 10.35 5.51
C ASN A 61 -11.26 10.03 4.26
N THR A 62 -10.78 9.15 3.38
CA THR A 62 -11.47 8.80 2.12
C THR A 62 -11.80 7.33 2.06
N VAL A 63 -10.78 6.47 2.17
CA VAL A 63 -10.95 5.02 2.03
C VAL A 63 -11.55 4.43 3.31
N MET A 64 -11.04 4.85 4.46
CA MET A 64 -11.47 4.33 5.76
C MET A 64 -12.64 5.11 6.38
N LYS A 65 -13.10 6.18 5.73
CA LYS A 65 -14.13 7.09 6.28
C LYS A 65 -15.40 6.39 6.77
N ASN A 66 -15.81 5.34 6.06
CA ASN A 66 -16.98 4.52 6.38
C ASN A 66 -16.59 3.06 6.64
N ALA A 67 -15.31 2.80 6.90
CA ALA A 67 -14.90 1.53 7.45
C ALA A 67 -15.39 1.54 8.89
N TYR A 68 -16.56 0.90 9.08
CA TYR A 68 -17.31 0.69 10.33
C TYR A 68 -17.72 1.92 11.16
#